data_AF-A0A522QZY8-F1
#
_entry.id   AF-A0A522QZY8-F1
#
_cell.length_a   1.000
_cell.length_b   1.000
_cell.length_c   1.000
_cell.angle_alpha   90.00
_cell.angle_beta   90.00
_cell.angle_gamma   90.00
#
_symmetry.space_group_name_H-M   'P 1'
#
loop_
_entity.id
_entity.type
_entity.pdbx_description
1 polymer ?
#
loop_
_entity_poly.entity_id
_entity_poly.type
_entity_poly.pdbx_seq_one_letter_code
_entity_poly.pdbx_strand_id
1 'polypeptide(L)'
;MTYGALAYNIDGGQGNGMAPWQHDFLTWSAGHAADLGFAGAAAFRNWLARFEIGLMTDWQSHPNGYCWLQASAYKLIVKDADGTWLPSFTAIYAKNFPTLVGLGCNTPTMVAAMGKLEGQPWQAGEMPGYPYASTGFPANFQIGVATAADSGLPGAQDAWSLFDSRSIRPDGTHSNDPTNAYRNYPNFAVIPRTVTAGVVKANQKR
;
A
#
# COMPACT_ATOMS: atom_id res chain seq x y z
N MET A 1 -16.09 27.86 -2.05
CA MET A 1 -15.78 27.00 -0.89
C MET A 1 -15.35 25.65 -1.42
N THR A 2 -14.04 25.40 -1.48
CA THR A 2 -13.48 24.15 -2.03
C THR A 2 -13.21 23.20 -0.87
N TYR A 3 -14.28 22.60 -0.32
CA TYR A 3 -14.16 21.53 0.67
C TYR A 3 -14.10 20.19 -0.08
N GLY A 4 -12.92 19.87 -0.60
CA GLY A 4 -12.56 18.52 -1.03
C GLY A 4 -11.46 18.01 -0.11
N ALA A 5 -11.52 16.74 0.30
CA ALA A 5 -10.55 16.08 1.17
C ALA A 5 -9.12 16.55 0.83
N LEU A 6 -8.44 17.10 1.83
CA LEU A 6 -7.22 17.91 1.73
C LEU A 6 -6.16 17.24 0.87
N ALA A 7 -6.11 17.65 -0.39
CA ALA A 7 -4.91 17.42 -1.18
C ALA A 7 -3.85 18.39 -0.67
N TYR A 8 -2.73 17.90 -0.18
CA TYR A 8 -1.63 18.77 0.29
C TYR A 8 -0.74 19.16 -0.89
N ASN A 9 0.07 20.19 -0.67
CA ASN A 9 0.99 20.71 -1.67
C ASN A 9 2.25 19.84 -1.72
N ILE A 10 2.52 19.21 -2.86
CA ILE A 10 3.75 18.45 -3.12
C ILE A 10 4.54 19.15 -4.22
N ASP A 11 5.85 19.28 -4.00
CA ASP A 11 6.84 19.76 -4.98
C ASP A 11 6.46 21.11 -5.62
N GLY A 12 5.92 22.01 -4.79
CA GLY A 12 5.47 23.35 -5.22
C GLY A 12 4.08 23.38 -5.89
N GLY A 13 3.43 22.24 -6.09
CA GLY A 13 2.06 22.16 -6.59
C GLY A 13 1.02 22.57 -5.54
N GLN A 14 -0.19 22.94 -6.00
CA GLN A 14 -1.30 23.31 -5.13
C GLN A 14 -2.37 22.24 -5.11
N GLY A 15 -2.65 21.66 -3.93
CA GLY A 15 -3.72 20.70 -3.78
C GLY A 15 -3.60 19.47 -4.67
N ASN A 16 -2.36 19.00 -4.90
CA ASN A 16 -2.03 17.94 -5.86
C ASN A 16 -1.67 16.60 -5.20
N GLY A 17 -1.42 16.57 -3.90
CA GLY A 17 -1.03 15.37 -3.15
C GLY A 17 -2.17 14.62 -2.50
N MET A 18 -2.01 13.32 -2.23
CA MET A 18 -2.85 12.56 -1.31
C MET A 18 -2.00 11.61 -0.45
N ALA A 19 -2.38 11.39 0.80
CA ALA A 19 -1.57 10.63 1.74
C ALA A 19 -2.12 9.20 1.76
N PRO A 20 -1.42 8.20 1.18
CA PRO A 20 -1.95 6.84 1.05
C PRO A 20 -2.41 6.29 2.40
N TRP A 21 -1.64 6.49 3.46
CA TRP A 21 -2.02 6.03 4.80
C TRP A 21 -3.39 6.54 5.27
N GLN A 22 -3.76 7.80 4.98
CA GLN A 22 -5.09 8.32 5.35
C GLN A 22 -6.21 7.61 4.58
N HIS A 23 -5.97 7.31 3.31
CA HIS A 23 -6.88 6.52 2.49
C HIS A 23 -7.00 5.08 3.03
N ASP A 24 -5.89 4.44 3.39
CA ASP A 24 -5.89 3.08 3.96
C ASP A 24 -6.71 2.99 5.25
N PHE A 25 -6.60 3.98 6.14
CA PHE A 25 -7.44 4.07 7.35
C PHE A 25 -8.93 4.27 7.02
N LEU A 26 -9.24 5.06 5.99
CA LEU A 26 -10.62 5.26 5.54
C LEU A 26 -11.19 3.97 4.93
N THR A 27 -10.43 3.26 4.10
CA THR A 27 -10.79 1.95 3.56
C THR A 27 -11.05 0.96 4.68
N TRP A 28 -10.17 0.88 5.67
CA TRP A 28 -10.35 0.01 6.83
C TRP A 28 -11.60 0.35 7.64
N SER A 29 -11.84 1.64 7.90
CA SER A 29 -13.04 2.11 8.62
C SER A 29 -14.33 1.79 7.85
N ALA A 30 -14.34 1.99 6.53
CA ALA A 30 -15.46 1.64 5.67
C ALA A 30 -15.68 0.13 5.62
N GLY A 31 -14.61 -0.67 5.65
CA GLY A 31 -14.66 -2.11 5.80
C GLY A 31 -15.35 -2.52 7.08
N HIS A 32 -14.93 -1.96 8.23
CA HIS A 32 -15.56 -2.23 9.51
C HIS A 32 -17.05 -1.90 9.52
N ALA A 33 -17.45 -0.75 8.95
CA ALA A 33 -18.85 -0.40 8.80
C ALA A 33 -19.63 -1.38 7.90
N ALA A 34 -18.99 -1.92 6.86
CA ALA A 34 -19.59 -2.94 6.01
C ALA A 34 -19.87 -4.24 6.78
N ASP A 35 -18.96 -4.64 7.68
CA ASP A 35 -19.13 -5.86 8.49
C ASP A 35 -20.22 -5.74 9.53
N LEU A 36 -20.42 -4.54 10.06
CA LEU A 36 -21.53 -4.22 10.95
C LEU A 36 -22.87 -4.15 10.21
N GLY A 37 -22.89 -4.27 8.88
CA GLY A 37 -24.10 -4.29 8.07
C GLY A 37 -24.71 -2.92 7.78
N PHE A 38 -23.94 -1.84 7.92
CA PHE A 38 -24.43 -0.50 7.57
C PHE A 38 -24.72 -0.42 6.06
N ALA A 39 -25.91 0.07 5.72
CA ALA A 39 -26.34 0.21 4.34
C ALA A 39 -25.36 1.08 3.54
N GLY A 40 -24.94 0.60 2.37
CA GLY A 40 -24.02 1.31 1.48
C GLY A 40 -22.53 1.22 1.85
N ALA A 41 -22.18 0.79 3.07
CA ALA A 41 -20.78 0.75 3.50
C ALA A 41 -19.91 -0.21 2.65
N ALA A 42 -20.44 -1.38 2.28
CA ALA A 42 -19.74 -2.31 1.39
C ALA A 42 -19.46 -1.71 0.00
N ALA A 43 -20.41 -0.95 -0.54
CA ALA A 43 -20.24 -0.27 -1.83
C ALA A 43 -19.18 0.85 -1.72
N PHE A 44 -19.18 1.59 -0.63
CA PHE A 44 -18.19 2.63 -0.37
C PHE A 44 -16.79 2.06 -0.18
N ARG A 45 -16.63 1.01 0.64
CA ARG A 45 -15.37 0.25 0.76
C ARG A 45 -14.90 -0.23 -0.61
N ASN A 46 -15.77 -0.79 -1.45
CA ASN A 46 -15.40 -1.26 -2.79
C ASN A 46 -14.93 -0.14 -3.72
N TRP A 47 -15.49 1.06 -3.57
CA TRP A 47 -15.02 2.21 -4.32
C TRP A 47 -13.61 2.63 -3.89
N LEU A 48 -13.35 2.67 -2.58
CA LEU A 48 -12.04 3.00 -2.01
C LEU A 48 -10.97 1.95 -2.34
N ALA A 49 -11.27 0.67 -2.15
CA ALA A 49 -10.37 -0.47 -2.28
C ALA A 49 -9.64 -0.58 -3.63
N ARG A 50 -10.19 0.05 -4.68
CA ARG A 50 -9.57 0.11 -6.01
C ARG A 50 -8.19 0.77 -5.97
N PHE A 51 -7.97 1.68 -5.03
CA PHE A 51 -6.68 2.36 -4.86
C PHE A 51 -5.60 1.38 -4.43
N GLU A 52 -5.79 0.67 -3.32
CA GLU A 52 -4.83 -0.30 -2.77
C GLU A 52 -4.58 -1.45 -3.75
N ILE A 53 -5.63 -1.94 -4.40
CA ILE A 53 -5.52 -2.97 -5.44
C ILE A 53 -4.65 -2.45 -6.59
N GLY A 54 -4.96 -1.26 -7.11
CA GLY A 54 -4.25 -0.67 -8.23
C GLY A 54 -2.76 -0.42 -7.94
N LEU A 55 -2.42 0.09 -6.75
CA LEU A 55 -1.02 0.27 -6.35
C LEU A 55 -0.23 -1.04 -6.32
N MET A 56 -0.90 -2.17 -6.04
CA MET A 56 -0.26 -3.47 -5.97
C MET A 56 -0.21 -4.20 -7.33
N THR A 57 -1.17 -3.99 -8.22
CA THR A 57 -1.34 -4.84 -9.41
C THR A 57 -1.12 -4.13 -10.75
N ASP A 58 -1.03 -2.80 -10.81
CA ASP A 58 -0.93 -2.06 -12.09
C ASP A 58 0.27 -2.51 -12.95
N TRP A 59 1.42 -2.80 -12.33
CA TRP A 59 2.62 -3.28 -13.03
C TRP A 59 2.46 -4.65 -13.72
N GLN A 60 1.45 -5.45 -13.34
CA GLN A 60 1.25 -6.78 -13.90
C GLN A 60 0.71 -6.72 -15.33
N SER A 61 -0.15 -5.75 -15.63
CA SER A 61 -0.70 -5.52 -16.96
C SER A 61 -0.02 -4.40 -17.74
N HIS A 62 0.80 -3.57 -17.08
CA HIS A 62 1.48 -2.45 -17.70
C HIS A 62 2.99 -2.51 -17.42
N PRO A 63 3.85 -2.65 -18.45
CA PRO A 63 5.31 -2.67 -18.27
C PRO A 63 5.89 -1.44 -17.57
N ASN A 64 5.21 -0.29 -17.69
CA ASN A 64 5.54 0.96 -17.00
C ASN A 64 4.61 1.25 -15.82
N GLY A 65 3.81 0.27 -15.41
CA GLY A 65 2.80 0.41 -14.37
C GLY A 65 3.39 0.62 -12.99
N TYR A 66 2.53 1.00 -12.06
CA TYR A 66 2.90 1.29 -10.69
C TYR A 66 3.57 0.09 -10.03
N CYS A 67 4.86 0.21 -9.71
CA CYS A 67 5.58 -0.85 -9.03
C CYS A 67 5.15 -0.92 -7.57
N TRP A 68 4.66 -2.08 -7.16
CA TRP A 68 4.11 -2.33 -5.83
C TRP A 68 5.10 -2.04 -4.69
N LEU A 69 6.41 -2.05 -4.95
CA LEU A 69 7.42 -1.65 -3.95
C LEU A 69 7.20 -0.23 -3.44
N GLN A 70 6.55 0.65 -4.21
CA GLN A 70 6.24 2.03 -3.82
C GLN A 70 4.84 2.20 -3.20
N ALA A 71 4.04 1.14 -3.07
CA ALA A 71 2.63 1.26 -2.67
C ALA A 71 2.43 1.88 -1.27
N SER A 72 3.43 1.81 -0.38
CA SER A 72 3.41 2.45 0.95
C SER A 72 4.03 3.85 0.97
N ALA A 73 4.20 4.51 -0.18
CA ALA A 73 4.73 5.86 -0.22
C ALA A 73 3.96 6.80 0.74
N TYR A 74 4.67 7.66 1.46
CA TYR A 74 4.03 8.58 2.41
C TYR A 74 3.08 9.57 1.73
N LYS A 75 3.46 9.95 0.51
CA LYS A 75 2.77 10.95 -0.30
C LYS A 75 2.78 10.58 -1.76
N LEU A 76 1.68 10.87 -2.45
CA LEU A 76 1.57 10.74 -3.91
C LEU A 76 0.95 11.99 -4.52
N ILE A 77 1.58 12.52 -5.56
CA ILE A 77 0.97 13.45 -6.50
C ILE A 77 -0.08 12.68 -7.30
N VAL A 78 -1.32 13.15 -7.25
CA VAL A 78 -2.48 12.56 -7.92
C VAL A 78 -3.21 13.53 -8.83
N LYS A 79 -2.74 14.78 -8.88
CA LYS A 79 -3.19 15.77 -9.86
C LYS A 79 -2.00 16.45 -10.52
N ASP A 80 -2.20 16.89 -11.75
CA ASP A 80 -1.26 17.75 -12.44
C ASP A 80 -1.32 19.20 -11.94
N ALA A 81 -0.42 20.05 -12.45
CA ALA A 81 -0.26 21.43 -12.02
C ALA A 81 -1.51 22.30 -12.31
N ASP A 82 -2.34 21.89 -13.25
CA ASP A 82 -3.63 22.50 -13.59
C ASP A 82 -4.78 22.05 -12.65
N GLY A 83 -4.50 21.11 -11.73
CA GLY A 83 -5.48 20.54 -10.80
C GLY A 83 -6.28 19.36 -11.38
N THR A 84 -5.96 18.90 -12.60
CA THR A 84 -6.60 17.74 -13.22
C THR A 84 -6.11 16.45 -12.59
N TRP A 85 -7.02 15.52 -12.25
CA TRP A 85 -6.65 14.21 -11.73
C TRP A 85 -5.85 13.40 -12.75
N LEU A 86 -4.76 12.78 -12.30
CA LEU A 86 -3.98 11.86 -13.11
C LEU A 86 -4.86 10.65 -13.50
N PRO A 87 -4.84 10.22 -14.76
CA PRO A 87 -5.86 9.32 -15.29
C PRO A 87 -5.65 7.84 -14.93
N SER A 88 -4.49 7.47 -14.38
CA SER A 88 -4.14 6.08 -14.09
C SER A 88 -3.04 5.95 -13.04
N PHE A 89 -2.91 4.74 -12.46
CA PHE A 89 -1.80 4.41 -11.56
C PHE A 89 -0.44 4.50 -12.27
N THR A 90 -0.35 4.14 -13.55
CA THR A 90 0.83 4.36 -14.38
C THR A 90 1.22 5.85 -14.45
N ALA A 91 0.23 6.75 -14.62
CA ALA A 91 0.49 8.19 -14.63
C ALA A 91 0.93 8.72 -13.26
N ILE A 92 0.30 8.24 -12.18
CA ILE A 92 0.71 8.52 -10.80
C ILE A 92 2.14 8.04 -10.56
N TYR A 93 2.50 6.83 -11.02
CA TYR A 93 3.83 6.27 -10.87
C TYR A 93 4.89 7.12 -11.58
N ALA A 94 4.65 7.46 -12.84
CA ALA A 94 5.56 8.30 -13.62
C ALA A 94 5.74 9.70 -13.02
N LYS A 95 4.69 10.26 -12.43
CA LYS A 95 4.74 11.56 -11.77
C LYS A 95 5.60 11.54 -10.50
N ASN A 96 5.45 10.50 -9.69
CA ASN A 96 6.07 10.43 -8.35
C ASN A 96 7.46 9.80 -8.36
N PHE A 97 7.71 8.85 -9.26
CA PHE A 97 8.94 8.06 -9.28
C PHE A 97 9.52 7.98 -10.70
N PRO A 98 9.79 9.12 -11.36
CA PRO A 98 10.19 9.14 -12.77
C PRO A 98 11.47 8.35 -13.06
N THR A 99 12.37 8.23 -12.09
CA THR A 99 13.64 7.48 -12.20
C THR A 99 13.46 5.96 -12.16
N LEU A 100 12.28 5.47 -11.78
CA LEU A 100 11.99 4.04 -11.67
C LEU A 100 11.18 3.51 -12.87
N VAL A 101 10.58 4.39 -13.67
CA VAL A 101 9.72 4.02 -14.81
C VAL A 101 10.50 3.20 -15.83
N GLY A 102 9.88 2.12 -16.33
CA GLY A 102 10.45 1.22 -17.34
C GLY A 102 11.39 0.16 -16.76
N LEU A 103 11.71 0.20 -15.47
CA LEU A 103 12.40 -0.89 -14.79
C LEU A 103 11.39 -1.98 -14.44
N GLY A 104 11.74 -3.25 -14.67
CA GLY A 104 10.91 -4.37 -14.26
C GLY A 104 10.69 -4.35 -12.74
N CYS A 105 9.44 -4.33 -12.29
CA CYS A 105 9.13 -4.20 -10.87
C CYS A 105 9.76 -5.34 -10.04
N ASN A 106 10.37 -4.97 -8.91
CA ASN A 106 11.09 -5.89 -8.01
C ASN A 106 12.26 -6.69 -8.64
N THR A 107 12.74 -6.32 -9.83
CA THR A 107 13.97 -6.88 -10.41
C THR A 107 15.22 -6.34 -9.69
N PRO A 108 16.39 -7.00 -9.81
CA PRO A 108 17.64 -6.47 -9.25
C PRO A 108 17.96 -5.04 -9.68
N THR A 109 17.65 -4.67 -10.94
CA THR A 109 17.83 -3.31 -11.45
C THR A 109 16.91 -2.31 -10.75
N MET A 110 15.64 -2.67 -10.52
CA MET A 110 14.70 -1.85 -9.76
C MET A 110 15.17 -1.69 -8.31
N VAL A 111 15.59 -2.77 -7.65
CA VAL A 111 16.09 -2.74 -6.26
C VAL A 111 17.32 -1.82 -6.15
N ALA A 112 18.26 -1.88 -7.09
CA ALA A 112 19.40 -0.97 -7.12
C ALA A 112 18.98 0.50 -7.33
N ALA A 113 17.97 0.76 -8.16
CA ALA A 113 17.44 2.11 -8.37
C ALA A 113 16.70 2.63 -7.12
N MET A 114 15.94 1.78 -6.45
CA MET A 114 15.31 2.07 -5.16
C MET A 114 16.35 2.46 -4.10
N GLY A 115 17.45 1.71 -3.99
CA GLY A 115 18.49 2.05 -3.02
C GLY A 115 19.14 3.43 -3.27
N LYS A 116 19.25 3.84 -4.53
CA LYS A 116 19.69 5.20 -4.88
C LYS A 116 18.63 6.26 -4.50
N LEU A 117 17.37 5.98 -4.77
CA LEU A 117 16.25 6.88 -4.45
C LEU A 117 16.12 7.09 -2.93
N GLU A 118 16.24 6.02 -2.16
CA GLU A 118 16.08 6.00 -0.70
C GLU A 118 17.38 6.36 0.04
N GLY A 119 18.50 6.49 -0.67
CA GLY A 119 19.80 6.86 -0.10
C GLY A 119 20.41 5.79 0.82
N GLN A 120 19.97 4.53 0.70
CA GLN A 120 20.37 3.42 1.57
C GLN A 120 20.30 2.08 0.81
N PRO A 121 21.00 1.02 1.28
CA PRO A 121 20.84 -0.30 0.70
C PRO A 121 19.36 -0.73 0.68
N TRP A 122 18.93 -1.35 -0.43
CA TRP A 122 17.54 -1.80 -0.62
C TRP A 122 17.50 -3.29 -0.93
N GLN A 123 16.41 -3.94 -0.53
CA GLN A 123 16.21 -5.37 -0.76
C GLN A 123 15.01 -5.65 -1.66
N ALA A 124 15.05 -6.78 -2.36
CA ALA A 124 13.90 -7.28 -3.09
C ALA A 124 12.75 -7.52 -2.10
N GLY A 125 11.58 -6.97 -2.41
CA GLY A 125 10.38 -7.04 -1.57
C GLY A 125 10.31 -6.04 -0.42
N GLU A 126 11.26 -5.11 -0.34
CA GLU A 126 11.25 -4.01 0.65
C GLU A 126 10.43 -2.82 0.15
N MET A 127 9.56 -2.30 1.02
CA MET A 127 8.70 -1.13 0.76
C MET A 127 9.15 0.06 1.62
N PRO A 128 9.00 1.32 1.17
CA PRO A 128 9.49 2.49 1.87
C PRO A 128 8.72 2.81 3.15
N GLY A 129 9.41 3.53 4.04
CA GLY A 129 8.84 4.06 5.27
C GLY A 129 8.86 3.09 6.45
N TYR A 130 10.05 2.72 6.92
CA TYR A 130 10.24 1.89 8.11
C TYR A 130 9.56 0.50 7.99
N PRO A 131 9.92 -0.33 7.01
CA PRO A 131 9.23 -1.60 6.73
C PRO A 131 9.33 -2.65 7.84
N TYR A 132 10.26 -2.49 8.78
CA TYR A 132 10.45 -3.32 9.97
C TYR A 132 9.61 -2.86 11.17
N ALA A 133 9.07 -1.64 11.14
CA ALA A 133 8.30 -1.09 12.25
C ALA A 133 6.83 -1.50 12.16
N SER A 134 6.26 -1.89 13.29
CA SER A 134 4.83 -2.23 13.40
C SER A 134 3.86 -1.08 13.15
N THR A 135 4.39 0.14 13.05
CA THR A 135 3.68 1.39 12.73
C THR A 135 4.26 2.07 11.48
N GLY A 136 5.15 1.39 10.76
CA GLY A 136 5.73 1.89 9.52
C GLY A 136 4.70 2.01 8.40
N PHE A 137 5.06 2.64 7.29
CA PHE A 137 4.11 2.89 6.21
C PHE A 137 3.57 1.59 5.60
N PRO A 138 4.34 0.50 5.46
CA PRO A 138 3.76 -0.78 5.03
C PRO A 138 2.74 -1.33 6.03
N ALA A 139 2.91 -1.10 7.34
CA ALA A 139 1.93 -1.52 8.35
C ALA A 139 0.63 -0.69 8.27
N ASN A 140 0.72 0.61 7.93
CA ASN A 140 -0.45 1.43 7.62
C ASN A 140 -1.12 0.98 6.30
N PHE A 141 -0.33 0.62 5.29
CA PHE A 141 -0.87 0.11 4.03
C PHE A 141 -1.55 -1.26 4.22
N GLN A 142 -1.03 -2.10 5.12
CA GLN A 142 -1.56 -3.42 5.43
C GLN A 142 -3.04 -3.39 5.77
N ILE A 143 -3.49 -2.44 6.60
CA ILE A 143 -4.90 -2.36 7.02
C ILE A 143 -5.83 -2.08 5.83
N GLY A 144 -5.38 -1.25 4.88
CA GLY A 144 -6.09 -0.92 3.65
C GLY A 144 -6.16 -2.11 2.71
N VAL A 145 -5.01 -2.70 2.36
CA VAL A 145 -4.95 -3.83 1.40
C VAL A 145 -5.61 -5.11 1.94
N ALA A 146 -5.53 -5.36 3.26
CA ALA A 146 -6.26 -6.45 3.89
C ALA A 146 -7.78 -6.27 3.76
N THR A 147 -8.27 -5.04 4.00
CA THR A 147 -9.69 -4.71 3.83
C THR A 147 -10.11 -4.75 2.36
N ALA A 148 -9.22 -4.34 1.45
CA ALA A 148 -9.44 -4.39 0.01
C ALA A 148 -9.60 -5.83 -0.47
N ALA A 149 -8.84 -6.78 0.06
CA ALA A 149 -8.98 -8.20 -0.27
C ALA A 149 -10.38 -8.77 0.06
N ASP A 150 -11.01 -8.30 1.14
CA ASP A 150 -12.39 -8.68 1.52
C ASP A 150 -13.47 -8.04 0.62
N SER A 151 -13.10 -7.18 -0.34
CA SER A 151 -14.05 -6.56 -1.27
C SER A 151 -14.64 -7.52 -2.31
N GLY A 152 -13.93 -8.61 -2.62
CA GLY A 152 -14.25 -9.52 -3.73
C GLY A 152 -14.03 -8.91 -5.12
N LEU A 153 -13.38 -7.75 -5.23
CA LEU A 153 -13.06 -7.13 -6.51
C LEU A 153 -11.98 -7.92 -7.27
N PRO A 154 -11.93 -7.81 -8.62
CA PRO A 154 -10.83 -8.38 -9.40
C PRO A 154 -9.46 -7.88 -8.91
N GLY A 155 -8.50 -8.81 -8.79
CA GLY A 155 -7.14 -8.52 -8.32
C GLY A 155 -7.01 -8.29 -6.80
N ALA A 156 -8.10 -8.30 -6.03
CA ALA A 156 -8.05 -7.99 -4.60
C ALA A 156 -7.24 -9.01 -3.78
N GLN A 157 -7.45 -10.30 -4.05
CA GLN A 157 -6.69 -11.37 -3.39
C GLN A 157 -5.25 -11.46 -3.91
N ASP A 158 -5.00 -11.11 -5.17
CA ASP A 158 -3.66 -11.05 -5.75
C ASP A 158 -2.84 -9.90 -5.12
N ALA A 159 -3.47 -8.75 -4.90
CA ALA A 159 -2.88 -7.61 -4.20
C ALA A 159 -2.45 -7.99 -2.78
N TRP A 160 -3.34 -8.65 -2.03
CA TRP A 160 -2.99 -9.15 -0.69
C TRP A 160 -1.89 -10.19 -0.75
N SER A 161 -1.99 -11.19 -1.63
CA SER A 161 -1.00 -12.26 -1.74
C SER A 161 0.38 -11.71 -2.08
N LEU A 162 0.45 -10.69 -2.95
CA LEU A 162 1.69 -9.99 -3.27
C LEU A 162 2.23 -9.23 -2.05
N PHE A 163 1.39 -8.46 -1.35
CA PHE A 163 1.79 -7.73 -0.15
C PHE A 163 2.26 -8.68 0.97
N ASP A 164 1.55 -9.79 1.17
CA ASP A 164 1.89 -10.83 2.13
C ASP A 164 3.00 -11.77 1.61
N SER A 165 3.57 -11.55 0.43
CA SER A 165 4.76 -12.27 -0.03
C SER A 165 6.07 -11.53 0.27
N ARG A 166 5.98 -10.29 0.77
CA ARG A 166 7.14 -9.45 1.07
C ARG A 166 8.11 -10.17 2.01
N SER A 167 9.39 -10.07 1.65
CA SER A 167 10.54 -10.57 2.43
C SER A 167 10.78 -9.72 3.67
N ILE A 168 10.52 -8.41 3.59
CA ILE A 168 10.69 -7.46 4.69
C ILE A 168 9.33 -7.15 5.30
N ARG A 169 9.17 -7.43 6.60
CA ARG A 169 7.95 -7.20 7.37
C ARG A 169 8.30 -6.70 8.77
N PRO A 170 7.31 -6.19 9.52
CA PRO A 170 7.54 -5.84 10.90
C PRO A 170 8.13 -6.99 11.68
N ASP A 171 9.20 -6.71 12.41
CA ASP A 171 9.85 -7.65 13.31
C ASP A 171 9.66 -7.20 14.75
N GLY A 172 9.82 -8.14 15.69
CA GLY A 172 9.73 -7.81 17.11
C GLY A 172 10.80 -6.82 17.55
N THR A 173 11.95 -6.79 16.88
CA THR A 173 13.14 -6.04 17.32
C THR A 173 13.01 -4.53 17.11
N HIS A 174 12.19 -4.11 16.16
CA HIS A 174 11.85 -2.70 15.90
C HIS A 174 10.50 -2.30 16.51
N SER A 175 9.83 -3.25 17.17
CA SER A 175 8.75 -2.97 18.10
C SER A 175 9.33 -2.93 19.52
N ASN A 176 8.66 -2.30 20.47
CA ASN A 176 9.08 -2.37 21.88
C ASN A 176 8.91 -3.79 22.50
N ASP A 177 8.78 -4.83 21.66
CA ASP A 177 8.64 -6.23 22.02
C ASP A 177 9.28 -7.21 21.00
N PRO A 178 10.46 -7.79 21.30
CA PRO A 178 11.18 -8.71 20.41
C PRO A 178 10.46 -10.05 20.14
N THR A 179 9.36 -10.35 20.83
CA THR A 179 8.65 -11.65 20.73
C THR A 179 7.47 -11.62 19.78
N ASN A 180 6.90 -10.44 19.49
CA ASN A 180 5.78 -10.28 18.57
C ASN A 180 5.73 -8.84 18.04
N ALA A 181 5.99 -8.70 16.73
CA ALA A 181 6.06 -7.41 16.04
C ALA A 181 4.85 -6.50 16.30
N TYR A 182 3.65 -7.06 16.46
CA TYR A 182 2.43 -6.26 16.65
C TYR A 182 1.85 -6.30 18.06
N ARG A 183 2.56 -6.83 19.07
CA ARG A 183 1.96 -6.99 20.42
C ARG A 183 1.43 -5.67 20.98
N ASN A 184 2.19 -4.59 20.81
CA ASN A 184 1.82 -3.26 21.30
C ASN A 184 0.96 -2.47 20.30
N TYR A 185 0.78 -2.99 19.08
CA TYR A 185 0.08 -2.33 17.98
C TYR A 185 -0.78 -3.31 17.16
N PRO A 186 -1.70 -4.07 17.80
CA PRO A 186 -2.48 -5.10 17.12
C PRO A 186 -3.43 -4.51 16.07
N ASN A 187 -3.74 -3.21 16.15
CA ASN A 187 -4.53 -2.49 15.16
C ASN A 187 -3.87 -2.44 13.77
N PHE A 188 -2.57 -2.71 13.66
CA PHE A 188 -1.86 -2.83 12.36
C PHE A 188 -1.64 -4.28 11.93
N ALA A 189 -2.01 -5.27 12.75
CA ALA A 189 -1.92 -6.70 12.43
C ALA A 189 -3.17 -7.22 11.69
N VAL A 190 -3.80 -6.38 10.87
CA VAL A 190 -5.03 -6.74 10.16
C VAL A 190 -4.69 -7.67 8.99
N ILE A 191 -5.48 -8.73 8.84
CA ILE A 191 -5.44 -9.68 7.72
C ILE A 191 -6.85 -9.77 7.12
N PRO A 192 -7.01 -10.14 5.83
CA PRO A 192 -8.33 -10.30 5.24
C PRO A 192 -9.09 -11.44 5.93
N ARG A 193 -10.39 -11.24 6.14
CA ARG A 193 -11.28 -12.25 6.76
C ARG A 193 -11.64 -13.37 5.80
N THR A 194 -11.52 -13.09 4.51
CA THR A 194 -11.79 -14.04 3.42
C THR A 194 -10.63 -14.98 3.13
N VAL A 195 -9.46 -14.80 3.74
CA VAL A 195 -8.36 -15.78 3.63
C VAL A 195 -8.83 -17.09 4.23
N THR A 196 -8.97 -18.12 3.40
CA THR A 196 -9.28 -19.47 3.87
C THR A 196 -8.16 -19.91 4.81
N ALA A 197 -8.50 -20.33 6.03
CA ALA A 197 -7.54 -20.87 7.00
C ALA A 197 -6.87 -22.13 6.42
N GLY A 198 -5.80 -21.96 5.66
CA GLY A 198 -5.23 -23.04 4.88
C GLY A 198 -4.16 -22.58 3.92
N VAL A 199 -3.06 -22.01 4.43
CA VAL A 199 -1.68 -22.49 4.31
C VAL A 199 -0.84 -21.59 5.23
N VAL A 200 -0.92 -21.82 6.54
CA VAL A 200 0.21 -21.47 7.40
C VAL A 200 1.27 -22.51 7.05
N LYS A 201 2.26 -22.15 6.22
CA LYS A 201 3.49 -22.94 6.19
C LYS A 201 4.12 -22.77 7.57
N ALA A 202 3.85 -23.72 8.45
CA ALA A 202 4.54 -23.87 9.70
C ALA A 202 6.03 -24.08 9.39
N ASN A 203 6.81 -23.01 9.41
CA ASN A 203 8.25 -23.12 9.60
C ASN A 203 8.47 -23.49 11.07
N GLN A 204 8.20 -24.76 11.40
CA GLN A 204 8.76 -25.38 12.58
C GLN A 204 10.28 -25.53 12.35
N LYS A 205 11.01 -24.78 13.16
CA LYS A 205 12.44 -24.97 13.42
C LYS A 205 12.74 -26.46 13.62
N ARG A 206 13.80 -26.95 12.96
CA ARG A 206 14.69 -27.97 13.49
C ARG A 206 16.09 -27.38 13.50
#